data_AF-A0A9E2Q5B6-F1
#
_entry.id   AF-A0A9E2Q5B6-F1
#
_cell.length_a   1.000
_cell.length_b   1.000
_cell.length_c   1.000
_cell.angle_alpha   90.00
_cell.angle_beta   90.00
_cell.angle_gamma   90.00
#
_symmetry.space_group_name_H-M   'P 1'
#
loop_
_entity.id
_entity.type
_entity.pdbx_description
1 polymer ?
#
loop_
_entity_poly.entity_id
_entity_poly.type
_entity_poly.pdbx_seq_one_letter_code
_entity_poly.pdbx_strand_id
1 'polypeptide(L)'
;MSTVPQSRPELQGVDPAAVRALVEAWEASGVRPSGLVVARHGHVVARAVWAPYAPGDRVQKYSLSKTFTATAVGLAVTEGRLSVDDLLVDLFPQVTGVGPRAATLRVAHLLSMATGHDHDVFPELDPADAAGSFLHLEPEAEPGSLFAYNNG
;
A
#
# COMPACT_ATOMS: atom_id res chain seq x y z
N MET A 1 23.71 3.22 -1.87
CA MET A 1 22.36 3.81 -1.70
C MET A 1 22.49 5.32 -1.84
N SER A 2 21.80 5.94 -2.80
CA SER A 2 21.80 7.40 -2.92
C SER A 2 20.96 7.98 -1.77
N THR A 3 21.56 8.82 -0.93
CA THR A 3 20.85 9.55 0.12
C THR A 3 20.11 10.73 -0.50
N VAL A 4 18.86 10.96 -0.07
CA VAL A 4 18.13 12.18 -0.43
C VAL A 4 18.85 13.37 0.22
N PRO A 5 19.28 14.39 -0.55
CA PRO A 5 20.04 15.52 -0.01
C PRO A 5 19.20 16.32 0.99
N GLN A 6 19.87 17.02 1.91
CA GLN A 6 19.21 17.92 2.87
C GLN A 6 19.26 19.36 2.37
N SER A 7 18.23 20.14 2.69
CA SER A 7 18.21 21.58 2.42
C SER A 7 17.44 22.32 3.53
N ARG A 8 17.67 23.63 3.66
CA ARG A 8 16.85 24.44 4.57
C ARG A 8 15.43 24.60 3.99
N PRO A 9 14.37 24.57 4.81
CA PRO A 9 13.00 24.77 4.35
C PRO A 9 12.84 25.97 3.41
N GLU A 10 13.37 27.12 3.80
CA GLU A 10 13.24 28.37 3.06
C GLU A 10 13.90 28.32 1.67
N LEU A 11 14.98 27.55 1.50
CA LEU A 11 15.64 27.36 0.20
C LEU A 11 14.80 26.52 -0.76
N GLN A 12 13.89 25.71 -0.22
CA GLN A 12 12.92 24.94 -1.00
C GLN A 12 11.55 25.62 -1.01
N GLY A 13 11.44 26.87 -0.56
CA GLY A 13 10.19 27.65 -0.51
C GLY A 13 9.17 27.14 0.53
N VAL A 14 9.64 26.43 1.56
CA VAL A 14 8.82 25.97 2.69
C VAL A 14 9.03 26.93 3.85
N ASP A 15 7.94 27.42 4.45
CA ASP A 15 8.01 28.28 5.63
C ASP A 15 8.51 27.46 6.85
N PRO A 16 9.67 27.79 7.44
CA PRO A 16 10.18 27.08 8.61
C PRO A 16 9.26 27.23 9.84
N ALA A 17 8.47 28.29 9.95
CA ALA A 17 7.50 28.46 11.03
C ALA A 17 6.35 27.45 10.94
N ALA A 18 5.88 27.16 9.72
CA ALA A 18 4.85 26.16 9.49
C ALA A 18 5.32 24.73 9.83
N VAL A 19 6.58 24.39 9.51
CA VAL A 19 7.19 23.10 9.90
C VAL A 19 7.22 22.96 11.41
N ARG A 20 7.66 24.00 12.13
CA ARG A 20 7.70 24.00 13.60
C ARG A 20 6.30 23.85 14.19
N ALA A 21 5.32 24.62 13.69
CA ALA A 21 3.93 24.54 14.15
C ALA A 21 3.33 23.13 13.97
N LEU A 22 3.66 22.42 12.89
CA LEU A 22 3.25 21.02 12.69
C LEU A 22 3.83 20.09 13.77
N VAL A 23 5.12 20.23 14.07
CA VAL A 23 5.81 19.42 15.10
C VAL A 23 5.18 19.68 16.47
N GLU A 24 5.01 20.95 16.84
CA GLU A 24 4.37 21.35 18.11
C GLU A 24 2.93 20.85 18.21
N ALA A 25 2.15 20.91 17.12
CA ALA A 25 0.78 20.41 17.08
C ALA A 25 0.71 18.90 17.30
N TRP A 26 1.64 18.12 16.72
CA TRP A 26 1.71 16.68 16.95
C TRP A 26 2.07 16.34 18.39
N GLU A 27 3.06 17.03 18.97
CA GLU A 27 3.45 16.87 20.38
C GLU A 27 2.29 17.18 21.34
N ALA A 28 1.48 18.20 21.02
CA ALA A 28 0.30 18.57 21.81
C ALA A 28 -0.93 17.67 21.59
N SER A 29 -0.99 16.92 20.48
CA SER A 29 -2.20 16.16 20.09
C SER A 29 -2.42 14.85 20.86
N GLY A 30 -1.43 14.40 21.63
CA GLY A 30 -1.46 13.10 22.32
C GLY A 30 -1.21 11.89 21.40
N VAL A 31 -0.95 12.11 20.11
CA VAL A 31 -0.48 11.05 19.20
C VAL A 31 0.96 10.66 19.55
N ARG A 32 1.34 9.42 19.25
CA ARG A 32 2.70 8.90 19.46
C ARG A 32 3.36 8.54 18.12
N PRO A 33 3.82 9.55 17.36
CA PRO A 33 4.43 9.29 16.06
C PRO A 33 5.79 8.62 16.23
N SER A 34 6.16 7.73 15.29
CA SER A 34 7.52 7.18 15.24
C SER A 34 8.52 8.12 14.60
N GLY A 35 8.06 8.97 13.67
CA GLY A 35 8.90 9.95 12.99
C GLY A 35 8.17 10.70 11.90
N LEU A 36 8.77 11.80 11.47
CA LEU A 36 8.31 12.71 10.42
C LEU A 36 9.50 13.00 9.50
N VAL A 37 9.27 12.94 8.19
CA VAL A 37 10.20 13.43 7.18
C VAL A 37 9.40 14.29 6.22
N VAL A 38 9.82 15.55 6.04
CA VAL A 38 9.25 16.45 5.04
C VAL A 38 10.30 16.65 3.96
N ALA A 39 9.92 16.38 2.71
CA ALA A 39 10.78 16.56 1.55
C ALA A 39 10.09 17.39 0.47
N ARG A 40 10.84 18.27 -0.19
CA ARG A 40 10.36 19.07 -1.33
C ARG A 40 11.47 19.23 -2.37
N HIS A 41 11.11 19.15 -3.65
CA HIS A 41 12.04 19.19 -4.79
C HIS A 41 13.23 18.23 -4.63
N GLY A 42 12.97 17.02 -4.13
CA GLY A 42 14.02 16.02 -3.90
C GLY A 42 14.96 16.30 -2.72
N HIS A 43 14.66 17.28 -1.86
CA HIS A 43 15.46 17.60 -0.67
C HIS A 43 14.66 17.38 0.61
N VAL A 44 15.26 16.73 1.61
CA VAL A 44 14.71 16.69 2.97
C VAL A 44 14.88 18.07 3.60
N VAL A 45 13.77 18.67 4.01
CA VAL A 45 13.74 20.00 4.65
C VAL A 45 13.48 19.96 6.14
N ALA A 46 12.89 18.86 6.63
CA ALA A 46 12.68 18.65 8.06
C ALA A 46 12.66 17.15 8.38
N ARG A 47 13.15 16.80 9.57
CA ARG A 47 13.06 15.45 10.12
C ARG A 47 12.86 15.52 11.64
N ALA A 48 11.96 14.71 12.15
CA ALA A 48 11.77 14.51 13.59
C ALA A 48 11.58 13.01 13.87
N VAL A 49 12.05 12.58 15.04
CA VAL A 49 11.89 11.23 15.57
C VAL A 49 11.56 11.40 17.04
N TRP A 50 10.54 10.69 17.53
CA TRP A 50 10.10 10.79 18.91
C TRP A 50 10.42 9.51 19.67
N ALA A 51 10.77 9.65 20.95
CA ALA A 51 11.01 8.51 21.83
C ALA A 51 9.78 7.57 21.89
N PRO A 52 9.97 6.24 21.99
CA PRO A 52 11.25 5.55 22.20
C PRO A 52 12.04 5.27 20.92
N TYR A 53 11.61 5.77 19.75
CA TYR A 53 12.25 5.48 18.47
C TYR A 53 13.53 6.30 18.27
N ALA A 54 14.46 5.73 17.50
CA ALA A 54 15.69 6.34 17.03
C ALA A 54 15.76 6.35 15.49
N PRO A 55 16.55 7.26 14.89
CA PRO A 55 16.82 7.21 13.46
C PRO A 55 17.40 5.86 13.05
N GLY A 56 16.75 5.19 12.09
CA GLY A 56 17.17 3.87 11.59
C GLY A 56 16.38 2.70 12.17
N ASP A 57 15.52 2.93 13.17
CA ASP A 57 14.66 1.89 13.72
C ASP A 57 13.71 1.31 12.66
N ARG A 58 13.53 -0.01 12.74
CA ARG A 58 12.52 -0.71 11.95
C ARG A 58 11.18 -0.60 12.66
N VAL A 59 10.21 0.02 11.98
CA VAL A 59 8.86 0.23 12.50
C VAL A 59 7.87 -0.47 11.58
N GLN A 60 6.92 -1.22 12.14
CA GLN A 60 5.81 -1.78 11.35
C GLN A 60 4.98 -0.64 10.75
N LYS A 61 4.72 -0.71 9.44
CA LYS A 61 3.96 0.33 8.71
C LYS A 61 2.60 -0.17 8.21
N TYR A 62 2.18 -1.36 8.63
CA TYR A 62 0.88 -1.96 8.31
C TYR A 62 0.53 -1.81 6.83
N SER A 63 -0.63 -1.22 6.52
CA SER A 63 -1.15 -1.05 5.16
C SER A 63 -0.29 -0.21 4.24
N LEU A 64 0.73 0.52 4.73
CA LEU A 64 1.73 1.14 3.86
C LEU A 64 2.42 0.11 2.96
N SER A 65 2.54 -1.14 3.42
CA SER A 65 3.08 -2.24 2.62
C SER A 65 2.35 -2.42 1.28
N LYS A 66 1.04 -2.10 1.22
CA LYS A 66 0.26 -2.17 -0.03
C LYS A 66 0.77 -1.22 -1.10
N THR A 67 1.25 -0.02 -0.73
CA THR A 67 1.87 0.91 -1.68
C THR A 67 3.13 0.33 -2.30
N PHE A 68 3.95 -0.39 -1.52
CA PHE A 68 5.13 -1.08 -2.03
C PHE A 68 4.75 -2.24 -2.96
N THR A 69 3.76 -3.05 -2.58
CA THR A 69 3.25 -4.14 -3.43
C THR A 69 2.69 -3.59 -4.75
N ALA A 70 1.84 -2.56 -4.72
CA ALA A 70 1.30 -1.93 -5.92
C ALA A 70 2.39 -1.32 -6.80
N THR A 71 3.45 -0.76 -6.21
CA THR A 71 4.61 -0.26 -6.95
C THR A 71 5.34 -1.41 -7.65
N ALA A 72 5.55 -2.54 -6.97
CA ALA A 72 6.15 -3.73 -7.57
C ALA A 72 5.32 -4.27 -8.75
N VAL A 73 3.99 -4.27 -8.62
CA VAL A 73 3.09 -4.62 -9.73
C VAL A 73 3.24 -3.63 -10.89
N GLY A 74 3.29 -2.32 -10.63
CA GLY A 74 3.51 -1.30 -11.67
C GLY A 74 4.85 -1.47 -12.41
N LEU A 75 5.91 -1.87 -11.70
CA LEU A 75 7.19 -2.23 -12.32
C LEU A 75 7.06 -3.47 -13.20
N ALA A 76 6.41 -4.53 -12.72
CA ALA A 76 6.18 -5.75 -13.50
C ALA A 76 5.37 -5.48 -14.78
N VAL A 77 4.37 -4.59 -14.71
CA VAL A 77 3.61 -4.11 -15.88
C VAL A 77 4.51 -3.36 -16.85
N THR A 78 5.35 -2.44 -16.35
CA THR A 78 6.29 -1.69 -17.19
C THR A 78 7.31 -2.60 -17.89
N GLU A 79 7.70 -3.68 -17.24
CA GLU A 79 8.59 -4.71 -17.78
C GLU A 79 7.89 -5.71 -18.72
N GLY A 80 6.57 -5.57 -18.93
CA GLY A 80 5.78 -6.48 -19.79
C GLY A 80 5.62 -7.89 -19.23
N ARG A 81 5.77 -8.07 -17.91
CA ARG A 81 5.64 -9.39 -17.24
C ARG A 81 4.19 -9.78 -16.96
N LEU A 82 3.31 -8.79 -16.80
CA LEU A 82 1.87 -8.94 -16.60
C LEU A 82 1.15 -7.67 -17.05
N SER A 83 -0.15 -7.74 -17.30
CA SER A 83 -1.06 -6.60 -17.48
C SER A 83 -1.95 -6.44 -16.26
N VAL A 84 -2.39 -5.20 -15.99
CA VAL A 84 -3.45 -4.95 -15.00
C VAL A 84 -4.78 -5.58 -15.42
N ASP A 85 -4.95 -5.84 -16.72
CA ASP A 85 -6.12 -6.50 -17.27
C ASP A 85 -6.03 -8.02 -17.26
N ASP A 86 -4.89 -8.62 -16.87
CA ASP A 86 -4.78 -10.08 -16.83
C ASP A 86 -5.79 -10.67 -15.85
N LEU A 87 -6.44 -11.75 -16.25
CA LEU A 87 -7.29 -12.52 -15.36
C LEU A 87 -6.42 -13.26 -14.36
N LEU A 88 -6.82 -13.27 -13.09
CA LEU A 88 -6.07 -13.96 -12.04
C LEU A 88 -6.00 -15.47 -12.31
N VAL A 89 -7.06 -16.05 -12.88
CA VAL A 89 -7.09 -17.47 -13.24
C VAL A 89 -6.06 -17.85 -14.31
N ASP A 90 -5.70 -16.92 -15.19
CA ASP A 90 -4.65 -17.14 -16.19
C ASP A 90 -3.26 -17.08 -15.57
N LEU A 91 -3.09 -16.30 -14.49
CA LEU A 91 -1.84 -16.20 -13.72
C LEU A 91 -1.64 -17.40 -12.78
N PHE A 92 -2.72 -18.06 -12.36
CA PHE A 92 -2.70 -19.23 -11.47
C PHE A 92 -3.43 -20.44 -12.11
N PRO A 93 -2.96 -20.96 -13.27
CA PRO A 93 -3.67 -21.98 -14.04
C PRO A 93 -3.80 -23.34 -13.32
N GLN A 94 -3.03 -23.56 -12.26
CA GLN A 94 -3.17 -24.73 -11.38
C GLN A 94 -4.42 -24.69 -10.50
N VAL A 95 -5.02 -23.51 -10.30
CA VAL A 95 -6.22 -23.35 -9.48
C VAL A 95 -7.45 -23.60 -10.36
N THR A 96 -8.07 -24.76 -10.17
CA THR A 96 -9.25 -25.19 -10.93
C THR A 96 -10.51 -25.16 -10.07
N GLY A 97 -11.69 -25.17 -10.71
CA GLY A 97 -12.96 -25.22 -9.99
C GLY A 97 -13.37 -23.91 -9.32
N VAL A 98 -12.84 -22.79 -9.81
CA VAL A 98 -13.20 -21.44 -9.37
C VAL A 98 -14.64 -21.10 -9.76
N GLY A 99 -15.29 -20.22 -8.98
CA GLY A 99 -16.64 -19.75 -9.27
C GLY A 99 -16.69 -18.77 -10.45
N PRO A 100 -17.89 -18.51 -11.00
CA PRO A 100 -18.06 -17.72 -12.21
C PRO A 100 -17.58 -16.26 -12.09
N ARG A 101 -17.71 -15.62 -10.92
CA ARG A 101 -17.21 -14.25 -10.69
C ARG A 101 -15.74 -14.25 -10.31
N ALA A 102 -15.28 -15.23 -9.53
CA ALA A 102 -13.86 -15.40 -9.27
C ALA A 102 -13.07 -15.57 -10.58
N ALA A 103 -13.65 -16.25 -11.58
CA ALA A 103 -13.06 -16.41 -12.91
C ALA A 103 -12.89 -15.11 -13.72
N THR A 104 -13.58 -14.02 -13.34
CA THR A 104 -13.50 -12.72 -14.04
C THR A 104 -12.63 -11.70 -13.30
N LEU A 105 -12.05 -12.07 -12.16
CA LEU A 105 -11.13 -11.22 -11.41
C LEU A 105 -9.89 -10.86 -12.25
N ARG A 106 -9.55 -9.57 -12.25
CA ARG A 106 -8.35 -9.03 -12.91
C ARG A 106 -7.38 -8.51 -11.85
N VAL A 107 -6.11 -8.38 -12.23
CA VAL A 107 -5.09 -7.73 -11.38
C VAL A 107 -5.54 -6.32 -10.95
N ALA A 108 -6.20 -5.56 -11.83
CA ALA A 108 -6.75 -4.24 -11.52
C ALA A 108 -7.73 -4.26 -10.32
N HIS A 109 -8.56 -5.30 -10.20
CA HIS A 109 -9.54 -5.42 -9.11
C HIS A 109 -8.87 -5.59 -7.75
N LEU A 110 -7.75 -6.33 -7.69
CA LEU A 110 -6.93 -6.43 -6.48
C LEU A 110 -6.33 -5.05 -6.12
N LEU A 111 -5.76 -4.36 -7.10
CA LEU A 111 -5.10 -3.06 -6.90
C LEU A 111 -6.06 -1.95 -6.48
N SER A 112 -7.34 -2.07 -6.82
CA SER A 112 -8.36 -1.04 -6.57
C SER A 112 -9.33 -1.39 -5.43
N MET A 113 -9.11 -2.50 -4.71
CA MET A 113 -10.02 -2.97 -3.65
C MET A 113 -11.45 -3.20 -4.18
N ALA A 114 -11.56 -3.68 -5.41
CA ALA A 114 -12.83 -3.87 -6.11
C ALA A 114 -12.98 -5.30 -6.60
N THR A 115 -12.69 -6.27 -5.73
CA THR A 115 -12.75 -7.71 -6.04
C THR A 115 -14.18 -8.24 -6.09
N GLY A 116 -15.17 -7.44 -5.70
CA GLY A 116 -16.57 -7.87 -5.61
C GLY A 116 -16.91 -8.53 -4.28
N HIS A 117 -15.90 -8.83 -3.45
CA HIS A 117 -16.10 -9.21 -2.05
C HIS A 117 -16.54 -7.98 -1.25
N ASP A 118 -17.60 -8.10 -0.44
CA ASP A 118 -18.13 -6.96 0.31
C ASP A 118 -17.46 -6.73 1.69
N HIS A 119 -16.50 -7.57 2.04
CA HIS A 119 -15.72 -7.52 3.28
C HIS A 119 -14.24 -7.89 3.05
N ASP A 120 -13.43 -7.73 4.10
CA ASP A 120 -12.03 -8.19 4.11
C ASP A 120 -12.00 -9.71 4.22
N VAL A 121 -11.43 -10.38 3.22
CA VAL A 121 -11.41 -11.86 3.14
C VAL A 121 -10.12 -12.48 3.68
N PHE A 122 -9.22 -11.65 4.21
CA PHE A 122 -7.94 -12.12 4.77
C PHE A 122 -8.09 -13.20 5.87
N PRO A 123 -9.08 -13.13 6.79
CA PRO A 123 -9.30 -14.18 7.78
C PRO A 123 -9.64 -15.56 7.19
N GLU A 124 -10.22 -15.61 6.00
CA GLU A 124 -10.64 -16.83 5.30
C GLU A 124 -9.53 -17.45 4.47
N LEU A 125 -8.43 -16.73 4.22
CA LEU A 125 -7.33 -17.21 3.39
C LEU A 125 -6.50 -18.27 4.11
N ASP A 126 -6.09 -19.29 3.34
CA ASP A 126 -5.07 -20.25 3.77
C ASP A 126 -3.68 -19.62 3.57
N PRO A 127 -2.89 -19.38 4.63
CA PRO A 127 -1.54 -18.84 4.50
C PRO A 127 -0.59 -19.73 3.71
N ALA A 128 -0.87 -21.04 3.61
CA ALA A 128 -0.09 -21.98 2.81
C ALA A 128 -0.43 -21.92 1.31
N ASP A 129 -1.63 -21.43 0.96
CA ASP A 129 -2.10 -21.27 -0.42
C ASP A 129 -3.03 -20.06 -0.55
N ALA A 130 -2.47 -18.87 -0.37
CA ALA A 130 -3.25 -17.63 -0.38
C ALA A 130 -3.93 -17.40 -1.74
N ALA A 131 -3.25 -17.71 -2.85
CA ALA A 131 -3.80 -17.51 -4.18
C ALA A 131 -4.93 -18.49 -4.51
N GLY A 132 -4.75 -19.79 -4.20
CA GLY A 132 -5.79 -20.79 -4.40
C GLY A 132 -7.01 -20.54 -3.52
N SER A 133 -6.80 -20.37 -2.22
CA SER A 133 -7.90 -20.09 -1.29
C SER A 133 -8.66 -18.81 -1.66
N PHE A 134 -7.97 -17.73 -2.05
CA PHE A 134 -8.64 -16.50 -2.50
C PHE A 134 -9.47 -16.72 -3.78
N LEU A 135 -8.93 -17.43 -4.78
CA LEU A 135 -9.65 -17.70 -6.03
C LEU A 135 -10.82 -18.68 -5.87
N HIS A 136 -10.86 -19.45 -4.78
CA HIS A 136 -12.00 -20.29 -4.41
C HIS A 136 -13.06 -19.56 -3.58
N LEU A 137 -12.76 -18.36 -3.07
CA LEU A 137 -13.76 -17.47 -2.48
C LEU A 137 -14.48 -16.75 -3.62
N GLU A 138 -15.78 -17.05 -3.75
CA GLU A 138 -16.61 -16.45 -4.79
C GLU A 138 -17.09 -15.06 -4.33
N PRO A 139 -16.83 -13.99 -5.11
CA PRO A 139 -17.29 -12.64 -4.79
C PRO A 139 -18.82 -12.51 -4.63
N GLU A 140 -19.30 -11.73 -3.65
CA GLU A 140 -20.74 -11.43 -3.45
C GLU A 140 -21.34 -10.52 -4.53
N ALA A 141 -20.51 -9.77 -5.25
CA ALA A 141 -20.89 -8.93 -6.40
C ALA A 141 -19.95 -9.10 -7.59
N GLU A 142 -20.27 -8.47 -8.72
CA GLU A 142 -19.39 -8.47 -9.89
C GLU A 142 -18.07 -7.75 -9.57
N PRO A 143 -16.90 -8.32 -9.93
CA PRO A 143 -15.64 -7.61 -9.78
C PRO A 143 -15.66 -6.24 -10.48
N GLY A 144 -15.20 -5.21 -9.77
CA GLY A 144 -15.26 -3.82 -10.19
C GLY A 144 -16.55 -3.08 -9.81
N SER A 145 -17.60 -3.75 -9.31
CA SER A 145 -18.89 -3.09 -9.03
C SER A 145 -18.97 -2.38 -7.68
N LEU A 146 -18.11 -2.73 -6.72
CA LEU A 146 -18.07 -2.10 -5.40
C LEU A 146 -16.63 -1.98 -4.91
N PHE A 147 -16.42 -1.04 -3.99
CA PHE A 147 -15.17 -0.90 -3.25
C PHE A 147 -15.34 -1.49 -1.85
N ALA A 148 -14.47 -2.40 -1.46
CA ALA A 148 -14.35 -2.91 -0.09
C ALA A 148 -12.87 -3.07 0.25
N TYR A 149 -12.42 -2.36 1.30
CA TYR A 149 -11.02 -2.44 1.71
C TYR A 149 -10.67 -3.86 2.15
N ASN A 150 -9.71 -4.49 1.46
CA ASN A 150 -9.40 -5.90 1.60
C ASN A 150 -7.88 -6.10 1.85
N ASN A 151 -7.54 -7.01 2.76
CA ASN A 151 -6.16 -7.41 3.05
C ASN A 151 -5.76 -8.73 2.37
N GLY A 152 -6.74 -9.48 1.85
CA GLY A 152 -6.57 -10.70 1.06
C GLY A 152 -6.27 -10.44 -0.41
#